data_AF-A0A7W1VEH1-F1
#
_entry.id   AF-A0A7W1VEH1-F1
#
_cell.length_a   1.000
_cell.length_b   1.000
_cell.length_c   1.000
_cell.angle_alpha   90.00
_cell.angle_beta   90.00
_cell.angle_gamma   90.00
#
_symmetry.space_group_name_H-M   'P 1'
#
loop_
_entity.id
_entity.type
_entity.pdbx_description
1 polymer ?
#
loop_
_entity_poly.entity_id
_entity_poly.type
_entity_poly.pdbx_seq_one_letter_code
_entity_poly.pdbx_strand_id
1 'polypeptide(L)'
;MSKKFLVKNRETIVPELTREIPENGIFSIGNDPSATLELKDNRVAPEQFVIVCEGTQVTLMCRVDGGQINGQSLPQGSLHNLQPKDVIGVGDYTLIFDTAESVEAIVSSFVKKHSAPENSAASDLSQKNQNKSRKKNGGQSETLDSQRSLNDVLEELRSDEKFYFQVEDAAGEKRRFYVESEEMWLGWSAAGKCVIGKNTADIEIPRAQIRKDWSGVVLYPLQTEAIRLNSEMLSEPHRLKNDDHLILLAKNNAQFDKTMSIKFHEPTALLVLDSILPKELPPPVLVKTASQIADNRLKSNADGGEADRQTIHSTAQQSISRGKSRIFGYFTLTEIMVMTAGTLIASVIIFFVLEYF
;
A
#
# COMPACT_ATOMS: atom_id res chain seq x y z
N MET A 1 26.13 5.88 1.90
CA MET A 1 26.59 5.92 0.48
C MET A 1 25.35 6.15 -0.36
N SER A 2 25.32 7.22 -1.15
CA SER A 2 24.18 7.58 -1.99
C SER A 2 23.95 6.53 -3.10
N LYS A 3 22.68 6.22 -3.38
CA LYS A 3 22.23 5.23 -4.38
C LYS A 3 21.50 5.96 -5.51
N LYS A 4 21.65 5.49 -6.74
CA LYS A 4 21.04 6.11 -7.93
C LYS A 4 20.44 5.07 -8.86
N PHE A 5 19.37 5.44 -9.54
CA PHE A 5 18.91 4.74 -10.74
C PHE A 5 19.53 5.36 -11.97
N LEU A 6 20.33 4.59 -12.70
CA LEU A 6 20.68 4.90 -14.08
C LEU A 6 19.54 4.45 -14.99
N VAL A 7 18.90 5.39 -15.68
CA VAL A 7 17.78 5.08 -16.57
C VAL A 7 18.26 5.03 -18.02
N LYS A 8 17.91 3.97 -18.72
CA LYS A 8 18.08 3.80 -20.16
C LYS A 8 16.72 3.64 -20.83
N ASN A 9 16.58 4.21 -22.01
CA ASN A 9 15.53 3.86 -22.95
C ASN A 9 16.22 3.13 -24.10
N ARG A 10 15.94 1.82 -24.24
CA ARG A 10 16.72 0.92 -25.11
C ARG A 10 18.22 1.00 -24.79
N GLU A 11 19.06 1.37 -25.75
CA GLU A 11 20.52 1.47 -25.58
C GLU A 11 20.99 2.87 -25.17
N THR A 12 20.09 3.85 -25.08
CA THR A 12 20.44 5.25 -24.80
C THR A 12 20.21 5.56 -23.33
N ILE A 13 21.23 6.09 -22.66
CA ILE A 13 21.09 6.64 -21.30
C ILE A 13 20.22 7.89 -21.37
N VAL A 14 19.26 8.02 -20.45
CA VAL A 14 18.41 9.20 -20.30
C VAL A 14 18.84 9.91 -19.00
N PRO A 15 19.78 10.88 -19.08
CA PRO A 15 20.38 11.48 -17.89
C PRO A 15 19.35 12.25 -17.06
N GLU A 16 18.35 12.85 -17.72
CA GLU A 16 17.27 13.62 -17.08
C GLU A 16 16.38 12.78 -16.17
N LEU A 17 16.30 11.46 -16.44
CA LEU A 17 15.54 10.49 -15.65
C LEU A 17 16.42 9.80 -14.60
N THR A 18 17.74 10.02 -14.61
CA THR A 18 18.65 9.45 -13.62
C THR A 18 18.44 10.17 -12.29
N ARG A 19 17.93 9.45 -11.30
CA ARG A 19 17.49 10.01 -10.01
C ARG A 19 18.25 9.39 -8.85
N GLU A 20 18.51 10.22 -7.85
CA GLU A 20 18.97 9.78 -6.53
C GLU A 20 17.81 9.18 -5.75
N ILE A 21 18.11 8.08 -5.09
CA ILE A 21 17.16 7.35 -4.26
C ILE A 21 17.33 7.87 -2.84
N PRO A 22 16.25 8.31 -2.17
CA PRO A 22 16.34 8.81 -0.81
C PRO A 22 16.84 7.71 0.12
N GLU A 23 17.56 8.07 1.18
CA GLU A 23 18.06 7.09 2.17
C GLU A 23 16.91 6.40 2.91
N ASN A 24 15.81 7.13 3.15
CA ASN A 24 14.57 6.61 3.73
C ASN A 24 13.37 7.16 2.96
N GLY A 25 12.30 6.38 2.86
CA GLY A 25 11.03 6.80 2.25
C GLY A 25 10.62 5.97 1.03
N ILE A 26 9.65 6.48 0.26
CA ILE A 26 9.16 5.84 -0.97
C ILE A 26 9.70 6.51 -2.22
N PHE A 27 10.00 5.69 -3.21
CA PHE A 27 10.30 6.10 -4.57
C PHE A 27 9.38 5.34 -5.53
N SER A 28 8.45 6.05 -6.18
CA SER A 28 7.50 5.45 -7.13
C SER A 28 7.98 5.58 -8.57
N ILE A 29 7.73 4.54 -9.38
CA ILE A 29 8.08 4.48 -10.80
C ILE A 29 6.84 4.12 -11.61
N GLY A 30 6.50 4.92 -12.61
CA GLY A 30 5.35 4.67 -13.48
C GLY A 30 5.16 5.76 -14.53
N ASN A 31 4.07 5.71 -15.30
CA ASN A 31 3.76 6.73 -16.30
C ASN A 31 2.87 7.88 -15.81
N ASP A 32 2.56 7.91 -14.51
CA ASP A 32 1.84 9.02 -13.90
C ASP A 32 2.78 10.21 -13.63
N PRO A 33 2.40 11.45 -13.98
CA PRO A 33 3.19 12.65 -13.67
C PRO A 33 3.45 12.88 -12.17
N SER A 34 2.67 12.25 -11.29
CA SER A 34 2.88 12.28 -9.84
C SER A 34 3.90 11.27 -9.33
N ALA A 35 4.40 10.35 -10.17
CA ALA A 35 5.42 9.39 -9.79
C ALA A 35 6.77 10.09 -9.54
N THR A 36 7.58 9.57 -8.61
CA THR A 36 8.93 10.10 -8.35
C THR A 36 9.82 9.99 -9.59
N LEU A 37 9.64 8.91 -10.34
CA LEU A 37 10.22 8.70 -11.65
C LEU A 37 9.12 8.43 -12.69
N GLU A 38 8.78 9.48 -13.44
CA GLU A 38 7.86 9.41 -14.57
C GLU A 38 8.55 8.78 -15.80
N LEU A 39 7.98 7.69 -16.31
CA LEU A 39 8.36 7.04 -17.55
C LEU A 39 7.30 7.31 -18.62
N LYS A 40 7.67 8.02 -19.69
CA LYS A 40 6.75 8.44 -20.76
C LYS A 40 6.50 7.31 -21.77
N ASP A 41 5.95 6.19 -21.32
CA ASP A 41 5.54 5.06 -22.16
C ASP A 41 4.15 4.55 -21.70
N ASN A 42 3.23 4.47 -22.67
CA ASN A 42 1.84 4.08 -22.42
C ASN A 42 1.69 2.60 -22.03
N ARG A 43 2.73 1.78 -22.22
CA ARG A 43 2.75 0.38 -21.78
C ARG A 43 3.14 0.22 -20.31
N VAL A 44 3.66 1.28 -19.69
CA VAL A 44 3.99 1.30 -18.26
C VAL A 44 2.72 1.67 -17.49
N ALA A 45 2.45 1.01 -16.37
CA ALA A 45 1.32 1.39 -15.52
C ALA A 45 1.54 2.77 -14.87
N PRO A 46 0.47 3.48 -14.44
CA PRO A 46 0.57 4.74 -13.69
C PRO A 46 1.51 4.64 -12.49
N GLU A 47 1.48 3.51 -11.79
CA GLU A 47 2.39 3.14 -10.72
C GLU A 47 2.79 1.68 -10.97
N GLN A 48 3.91 1.45 -11.66
CA GLN A 48 4.38 0.10 -11.97
C GLN A 48 5.12 -0.51 -10.79
N PHE A 49 6.00 0.28 -10.16
CA PHE A 49 6.79 -0.14 -9.02
C PHE A 49 6.72 0.90 -7.92
N VAL A 50 6.77 0.39 -6.70
CA VAL A 50 7.04 1.18 -5.50
C VAL A 50 8.29 0.64 -4.87
N ILE A 51 9.24 1.52 -4.57
CA ILE A 51 10.46 1.18 -3.88
C ILE A 51 10.40 1.79 -2.48
N VAL A 52 10.57 0.95 -1.48
CA VAL A 52 10.67 1.34 -0.07
C VAL A 52 12.15 1.34 0.32
N CYS A 53 12.64 2.48 0.80
CA CYS A 53 14.02 2.66 1.24
C CYS A 53 14.07 2.72 2.76
N GLU A 54 14.89 1.87 3.38
CA GLU A 54 15.13 1.81 4.82
C GLU A 54 16.64 1.73 5.06
N GLY A 55 17.28 2.89 5.12
CA GLY A 55 18.72 3.07 5.24
C GLY A 55 19.50 2.30 4.15
N THR A 56 20.02 1.13 4.51
CA THR A 56 20.78 0.30 3.57
C THR A 56 19.91 -0.65 2.76
N GLN A 57 18.72 -0.99 3.24
CA GLN A 57 17.79 -1.86 2.54
C GLN A 57 16.93 -1.06 1.56
N VAL A 58 16.72 -1.62 0.38
CA VAL A 58 15.90 -1.04 -0.67
C VAL A 58 15.06 -2.17 -1.25
N THR A 59 13.75 -2.12 -1.02
CA THR A 59 12.83 -3.17 -1.41
C THR A 59 11.92 -2.65 -2.51
N LEU A 60 11.95 -3.30 -3.66
CA LEU A 60 11.06 -3.02 -4.77
C LEU A 60 9.83 -3.92 -4.67
N MET A 61 8.64 -3.32 -4.79
CA MET A 61 7.36 -3.98 -4.91
C MET A 61 6.78 -3.78 -6.31
N CYS A 62 6.40 -4.87 -6.97
CA CYS A 62 5.73 -4.84 -8.26
C CYS A 62 4.22 -4.61 -8.08
N ARG A 63 3.69 -3.46 -8.49
CA ARG A 63 2.26 -3.13 -8.34
C ARG A 63 1.39 -3.74 -9.41
N VAL A 64 1.94 -3.94 -10.60
CA VAL A 64 1.25 -4.45 -11.79
C VAL A 64 2.19 -5.38 -12.53
N ASP A 65 1.65 -6.41 -13.19
CA ASP A 65 2.44 -7.28 -14.07
C ASP A 65 3.14 -6.50 -15.21
N GLY A 66 4.16 -7.12 -15.79
CA GLY A 66 4.95 -6.55 -16.90
C GLY A 66 6.33 -6.01 -16.48
N GLY A 67 6.63 -6.03 -15.19
CA GLY A 67 7.96 -5.76 -14.66
C GLY A 67 8.91 -6.95 -14.79
N GLN A 68 10.20 -6.66 -14.87
CA GLN A 68 11.26 -7.66 -14.83
C GLN A 68 12.39 -7.22 -13.92
N ILE A 69 13.07 -8.17 -13.28
CA ILE A 69 14.33 -7.94 -12.59
C ILE A 69 15.37 -8.95 -13.05
N ASN A 70 16.54 -8.46 -13.47
CA ASN A 70 17.63 -9.25 -14.02
C ASN A 70 17.17 -10.21 -15.15
N GLY A 71 16.20 -9.76 -15.96
CA GLY A 71 15.59 -10.54 -17.05
C GLY A 71 14.53 -11.56 -16.63
N GLN A 72 14.25 -11.70 -15.33
CA GLN A 72 13.18 -12.56 -14.82
C GLN A 72 11.89 -11.75 -14.62
N SER A 73 10.75 -12.34 -14.98
CA SER A 73 9.45 -11.70 -14.78
C SER A 73 9.16 -11.52 -13.29
N LEU A 74 8.71 -10.33 -12.92
CA LEU A 74 8.39 -9.96 -11.56
C LEU A 74 6.86 -9.84 -11.44
N PRO A 75 6.16 -10.84 -10.88
CA PRO A 75 4.69 -10.86 -10.84
C PRO A 75 4.13 -9.81 -9.88
N GLN A 76 2.88 -9.40 -10.09
CA GLN A 76 2.17 -8.46 -9.21
C GLN A 76 2.23 -8.90 -7.74
N GLY A 77 2.51 -7.94 -6.85
CA GLY A 77 2.61 -8.12 -5.42
C GLY A 77 3.92 -8.75 -4.94
N SER A 78 4.84 -9.12 -5.85
CA SER A 78 6.14 -9.64 -5.44
C SER A 78 7.05 -8.53 -4.91
N LEU A 79 7.86 -8.92 -3.93
CA LEU A 79 8.86 -8.08 -3.28
C LEU A 79 10.25 -8.56 -3.68
N HIS A 80 11.16 -7.63 -3.94
CA HIS A 80 12.56 -7.92 -4.22
C HIS A 80 13.49 -6.91 -3.53
N ASN A 81 14.48 -7.42 -2.81
CA ASN A 81 15.50 -6.58 -2.17
C ASN A 81 16.58 -6.21 -3.18
N LEU A 82 16.57 -4.96 -3.64
CA LEU A 82 17.49 -4.45 -4.65
C LEU A 82 18.95 -4.52 -4.18
N GLN A 83 19.78 -5.17 -5.00
CA GLN A 83 21.23 -5.22 -4.86
C GLN A 83 21.91 -4.33 -5.89
N PRO A 84 23.05 -3.70 -5.57
CA PRO A 84 23.81 -2.94 -6.56
C PRO A 84 24.04 -3.76 -7.84
N LYS A 85 23.80 -3.12 -8.98
CA LYS A 85 23.78 -3.66 -10.36
C LYS A 85 22.53 -4.45 -10.75
N ASP A 86 21.50 -4.52 -9.90
CA ASP A 86 20.20 -5.04 -10.32
C ASP A 86 19.64 -4.22 -11.48
N VAL A 87 19.09 -4.94 -12.46
CA VAL A 87 18.55 -4.40 -13.70
C VAL A 87 17.04 -4.59 -13.70
N ILE A 88 16.29 -3.50 -13.63
CA ILE A 88 14.84 -3.50 -13.65
C ILE A 88 14.37 -3.16 -15.07
N GLY A 89 13.63 -4.08 -15.67
CA GLY A 89 13.02 -3.90 -17.00
C GLY A 89 11.54 -3.50 -16.87
N VAL A 90 11.13 -2.50 -17.65
CA VAL A 90 9.73 -2.05 -17.73
C VAL A 90 9.48 -1.32 -19.05
N GLY A 91 8.57 -1.85 -19.88
CA GLY A 91 8.33 -1.30 -21.22
C GLY A 91 9.62 -1.22 -22.05
N ASP A 92 9.90 -0.06 -22.65
CA ASP A 92 11.17 0.22 -23.36
C ASP A 92 12.30 0.72 -22.43
N TYR A 93 12.04 0.83 -21.13
CA TYR A 93 12.99 1.34 -20.15
C TYR A 93 13.74 0.22 -19.42
N THR A 94 14.99 0.51 -19.11
CA THR A 94 15.84 -0.30 -18.25
C THR A 94 16.44 0.60 -17.17
N LEU A 95 16.17 0.29 -15.92
CA LEU A 95 16.71 1.00 -14.77
C LEU A 95 17.78 0.13 -14.11
N ILE A 96 18.95 0.71 -13.88
CA ILE A 96 20.06 0.02 -13.21
C ILE A 96 20.21 0.67 -11.83
N PHE A 97 20.00 -0.12 -10.78
CA PHE A 97 20.21 0.31 -9.40
C PHE A 97 21.69 0.18 -9.06
N ASP A 98 22.38 1.27 -8.73
CA ASP A 98 23.79 1.20 -8.31
C ASP A 98 24.17 2.34 -7.36
N THR A 99 25.42 2.36 -6.91
CA THR A 99 25.97 3.48 -6.13
C THR A 99 26.05 4.74 -6.99
N ALA A 100 25.87 5.90 -6.36
CA ALA A 100 25.93 7.19 -7.06
C ALA A 100 27.25 7.39 -7.82
N GLU A 101 28.38 6.98 -7.23
CA GLU A 101 29.70 7.07 -7.84
C GLU A 101 29.81 6.23 -9.13
N SER A 102 29.27 5.00 -9.11
CA SER A 102 29.24 4.11 -10.27
C SER A 102 28.38 4.69 -11.40
N VAL A 103 27.19 5.17 -11.06
CA VAL A 103 26.26 5.80 -12.01
C VAL A 103 26.88 7.05 -12.64
N GLU A 104 27.50 7.93 -11.86
CA GLU A 104 28.15 9.14 -12.35
C GLU A 104 29.33 8.86 -13.27
N ALA A 105 30.13 7.82 -12.96
CA ALA A 105 31.22 7.38 -13.82
C ALA A 105 30.68 6.90 -15.18
N ILE A 106 29.59 6.13 -15.19
CA ILE A 106 28.95 5.62 -16.41
C ILE A 106 28.39 6.78 -17.25
N VAL A 107 27.60 7.68 -16.63
CA VAL A 107 27.02 8.84 -17.33
C VAL A 107 28.13 9.73 -17.91
N SER A 108 29.18 10.01 -17.14
CA SER A 108 30.30 10.84 -17.58
C SER A 108 31.05 10.23 -18.78
N SER A 109 31.23 8.90 -18.80
CA SER A 109 31.84 8.19 -19.91
C SER A 109 30.96 8.21 -21.17
N PHE A 110 29.65 8.07 -21.01
CA PHE A 110 28.68 8.10 -22.10
C PHE A 110 28.60 9.47 -22.76
N VAL A 111 28.53 10.54 -21.95
CA VAL A 111 28.53 11.92 -22.44
C VAL A 111 29.81 12.20 -23.22
N LYS A 112 31.00 11.89 -22.65
CA LYS A 112 32.29 12.10 -23.35
C LYS A 112 32.39 11.39 -24.70
N LYS A 113 31.80 10.20 -24.83
CA LYS A 113 31.80 9.41 -26.07
C LYS A 113 30.88 9.99 -27.15
N HIS A 114 29.80 10.66 -26.75
CA HIS A 114 28.80 11.22 -27.68
C HIS A 114 28.90 12.75 -27.85
N SER A 115 29.68 13.43 -27.02
CA SER A 115 30.01 14.86 -27.16
C SER A 115 31.36 15.10 -27.83
N ALA A 116 32.04 14.06 -28.33
CA ALA A 116 33.22 14.21 -29.16
C ALA A 116 32.76 14.56 -30.60
N PRO A 117 33.10 15.75 -31.13
CA PRO A 117 32.93 15.98 -32.55
C PRO A 117 33.90 15.08 -33.30
N GLU A 118 33.39 14.34 -34.29
CA GLU A 118 34.20 13.81 -35.39
C GLU A 118 34.83 15.00 -36.12
N ASN A 119 36.00 15.43 -35.66
CA ASN A 119 36.94 16.24 -36.43
C ASN A 119 38.32 16.08 -35.80
N SER A 120 38.99 14.99 -36.19
CA SER A 120 40.43 14.87 -36.09
C SER A 120 41.08 15.66 -37.24
N ALA A 121 41.62 16.83 -36.94
CA ALA A 121 42.82 17.33 -37.61
C ALA A 121 43.48 18.43 -36.77
N ALA A 122 44.66 18.10 -36.26
CA ALA A 122 45.79 18.97 -35.93
C ALA A 122 45.50 20.28 -35.18
N SER A 123 46.00 20.41 -33.95
CA SER A 123 47.20 21.22 -33.72
C SER A 123 47.64 21.25 -32.25
N ASP A 124 48.95 21.27 -32.17
CA ASP A 124 49.86 21.40 -31.05
C ASP A 124 49.59 22.59 -30.11
N LEU A 125 50.12 22.45 -28.88
CA LEU A 125 50.69 23.51 -28.04
C LEU A 125 49.79 24.66 -27.51
N SER A 126 49.49 24.61 -26.20
CA SER A 126 50.12 25.50 -25.17
C SER A 126 49.19 25.95 -24.02
N GLN A 127 49.84 26.20 -22.88
CA GLN A 127 49.44 27.02 -21.69
C GLN A 127 48.45 26.33 -20.73
N LYS A 128 48.86 25.83 -19.55
CA LYS A 128 49.53 26.50 -18.41
C LYS A 128 48.84 27.82 -18.04
N ASN A 129 47.89 27.78 -17.09
CA ASN A 129 47.85 28.79 -16.04
C ASN A 129 47.13 28.35 -14.77
N GLN A 130 47.80 28.66 -13.67
CA GLN A 130 47.41 28.51 -12.29
C GLN A 130 46.37 29.57 -11.91
N ASN A 131 45.44 29.23 -11.01
CA ASN A 131 45.19 29.93 -9.74
C ASN A 131 43.91 29.34 -9.11
N LYS A 132 43.82 28.91 -7.84
CA LYS A 132 44.21 29.43 -6.52
C LYS A 132 42.93 29.62 -5.71
N SER A 133 42.73 28.68 -4.78
CA SER A 133 42.20 28.87 -3.43
C SER A 133 40.86 29.60 -3.21
N ARG A 134 39.88 28.87 -2.66
CA ARG A 134 39.06 29.43 -1.57
C ARG A 134 38.69 28.36 -0.55
N LYS A 135 39.30 28.53 0.63
CA LYS A 135 39.05 27.84 1.90
C LYS A 135 37.95 28.64 2.62
N LYS A 136 36.91 27.98 3.13
CA LYS A 136 36.12 28.51 4.25
C LYS A 136 35.57 27.34 5.09
N ASN A 137 36.04 27.29 6.33
CA ASN A 137 35.57 26.46 7.45
C ASN A 137 34.06 26.74 7.69
N GLY A 138 33.23 25.75 8.03
CA GLY A 138 33.09 25.15 9.37
C GLY A 138 32.07 25.96 10.19
N GLY A 139 31.08 25.43 10.89
CA GLY A 139 30.59 24.09 11.19
C GLY A 139 29.39 24.25 12.14
N GLN A 140 28.49 23.26 12.19
CA GLN A 140 27.48 22.94 13.21
C GLN A 140 26.61 21.87 12.51
N SER A 141 26.82 20.56 12.67
CA SER A 141 26.78 19.73 13.88
C SER A 141 25.51 19.95 14.70
N GLU A 142 24.38 19.46 14.18
CA GLU A 142 23.43 18.72 14.99
C GLU A 142 23.25 17.33 14.37
N THR A 143 24.10 16.44 14.86
CA THR A 143 23.87 15.00 14.90
C THR A 143 22.59 14.71 15.67
N LEU A 144 21.56 14.25 14.96
CA LEU A 144 20.65 13.26 15.50
C LEU A 144 20.56 12.14 14.47
N ASP A 145 21.55 11.24 14.55
CA ASP A 145 21.41 9.85 14.13
C ASP A 145 20.26 9.24 14.94
N SER A 146 19.02 9.48 14.51
CA SER A 146 17.91 8.61 14.88
C SER A 146 17.80 7.57 13.79
N GLN A 147 18.19 6.33 14.10
CA GLN A 147 17.71 5.15 13.40
C GLN A 147 16.18 5.23 13.39
N ARG A 148 15.60 5.78 12.32
CA ARG A 148 14.16 5.80 12.13
C ARG A 148 13.74 4.35 11.91
N SER A 149 12.95 3.84 12.85
CA SER A 149 12.43 2.48 12.83
C SER A 149 11.39 2.34 11.72
N LEU A 150 11.07 1.11 11.29
CA LEU A 150 9.92 0.80 10.42
C LEU A 150 8.65 1.56 10.85
N ASN A 151 8.46 1.81 12.15
CA ASN A 151 7.36 2.62 12.66
C ASN A 151 7.39 4.07 12.15
N ASP A 152 8.55 4.71 12.13
CA ASP A 152 8.71 6.09 11.65
C ASP A 152 8.50 6.19 10.14
N VAL A 153 8.92 5.17 9.39
CA VAL A 153 8.64 5.04 7.95
C VAL A 153 7.15 4.80 7.71
N LEU A 154 6.52 3.90 8.47
CA LEU A 154 5.06 3.69 8.41
C LEU A 154 4.26 4.92 8.83
N GLU A 155 4.81 5.76 9.71
CA GLU A 155 4.20 7.00 10.16
C GLU A 155 4.31 8.10 9.09
N GLU A 156 5.45 8.19 8.40
CA GLU A 156 5.65 9.03 7.20
C GLU A 156 4.79 8.56 6.01
N LEU A 157 4.63 7.24 5.85
CA LEU A 157 3.71 6.64 4.88
C LEU A 157 2.24 6.92 5.20
N ARG A 158 1.86 6.90 6.48
CA ARG A 158 0.51 7.26 6.93
C ARG A 158 0.20 8.74 6.75
N SER A 159 1.21 9.63 6.79
CA SER A 159 0.99 11.07 6.64
C SER A 159 0.78 11.50 5.19
N ASP A 160 1.47 10.86 4.23
CA ASP A 160 1.46 11.30 2.83
C ASP A 160 0.57 10.46 1.91
N GLU A 161 0.37 9.16 2.18
CA GLU A 161 -0.46 8.30 1.34
C GLU A 161 -1.90 8.19 1.86
N LYS A 162 -2.85 8.62 1.03
CA LYS A 162 -4.28 8.57 1.32
C LYS A 162 -4.97 7.56 0.42
N PHE A 163 -6.00 6.91 0.92
CA PHE A 163 -6.93 6.15 0.06
C PHE A 163 -7.43 7.06 -1.07
N TYR A 164 -7.51 6.53 -2.28
CA TYR A 164 -8.02 7.30 -3.42
C TYR A 164 -8.77 6.43 -4.42
N PHE A 165 -9.64 7.09 -5.18
CA PHE A 165 -10.30 6.52 -6.34
C PHE A 165 -9.65 7.10 -7.59
N GLN A 166 -9.15 6.24 -8.47
CA GLN A 166 -8.75 6.61 -9.82
C GLN A 166 -9.94 6.43 -10.75
N VAL A 167 -10.34 7.51 -11.39
CA VAL A 167 -11.47 7.57 -12.30
C VAL A 167 -10.93 7.82 -13.70
N GLU A 168 -11.22 6.92 -14.63
CA GLU A 168 -10.88 7.05 -16.05
C GLU A 168 -12.17 7.26 -16.85
N ASP A 169 -12.24 8.38 -17.57
CA ASP A 169 -13.38 8.70 -18.41
C ASP A 169 -13.28 8.07 -19.81
N ALA A 170 -14.30 8.28 -20.64
CA ALA A 170 -14.36 7.74 -22.00
C ALA A 170 -13.28 8.28 -22.94
N ALA A 171 -12.69 9.44 -22.63
CA ALA A 171 -11.58 10.01 -23.37
C ALA A 171 -10.22 9.47 -22.90
N GLY A 172 -10.20 8.61 -21.87
CA GLY A 172 -8.99 8.07 -21.24
C GLY A 172 -8.33 9.05 -20.27
N GLU A 173 -8.99 10.15 -19.92
CA GLU A 173 -8.47 11.09 -18.91
C GLU A 173 -8.60 10.46 -17.52
N LYS A 174 -7.49 10.39 -16.79
CA LYS A 174 -7.43 9.82 -15.44
C LYS A 174 -7.42 10.92 -14.40
N ARG A 175 -8.31 10.82 -13.41
CA ARG A 175 -8.38 11.74 -12.26
C ARG A 175 -8.39 10.98 -10.95
N ARG A 176 -7.72 11.52 -9.94
CA ARG A 176 -7.67 10.95 -8.59
C ARG A 176 -8.58 11.73 -7.64
N PHE A 177 -9.37 11.00 -6.86
CA PHE A 177 -10.21 11.55 -5.81
C PHE A 177 -9.78 10.95 -4.47
N TYR A 178 -9.15 11.76 -3.62
CA TYR A 178 -8.67 11.31 -2.32
C TYR A 178 -9.82 11.20 -1.31
N VAL A 179 -9.73 10.20 -0.43
CA VAL A 179 -10.66 10.03 0.69
C VAL A 179 -10.25 10.94 1.84
N GLU A 180 -10.74 12.17 1.81
CA GLU A 180 -10.34 13.25 2.72
C GLU A 180 -11.22 13.37 3.96
N SER A 181 -12.35 12.66 4.02
CA SER A 181 -13.32 12.75 5.11
C SER A 181 -13.80 11.37 5.55
N GLU A 182 -14.31 11.27 6.78
CA GLU A 182 -14.94 10.05 7.31
C GLU A 182 -16.14 9.61 6.46
N GLU A 183 -16.79 10.58 5.80
CA GLU A 183 -17.94 10.35 4.96
C GLU A 183 -17.82 11.17 3.66
N MET A 184 -18.01 10.48 2.54
CA MET A 184 -18.05 11.03 1.20
C MET A 184 -19.16 10.35 0.40
N TRP A 185 -19.46 10.90 -0.77
CA TRP A 185 -20.54 10.43 -1.63
C TRP A 185 -20.00 10.17 -3.03
N LEU A 186 -20.56 9.14 -3.67
CA LEU A 186 -20.24 8.70 -5.01
C LEU A 186 -21.52 8.69 -5.83
N GLY A 187 -21.50 9.35 -6.99
CA GLY A 187 -22.66 9.38 -7.87
C GLY A 187 -22.42 10.16 -9.17
N TRP A 188 -23.52 10.51 -9.83
CA TRP A 188 -23.48 11.26 -11.08
C TRP A 188 -23.85 12.72 -10.87
N SER A 189 -23.09 13.62 -11.49
CA SER A 189 -23.46 15.02 -11.68
C SER A 189 -24.55 15.17 -12.75
N ALA A 190 -25.14 16.37 -12.82
CA ALA A 190 -26.07 16.75 -13.90
C ALA A 190 -25.47 16.67 -15.30
N ALA A 191 -24.15 16.86 -15.41
CA ALA A 191 -23.43 16.73 -16.67
C ALA A 191 -23.10 15.27 -17.03
N GLY A 192 -23.54 14.28 -16.23
CA GLY A 192 -23.24 12.87 -16.46
C GLY A 192 -21.80 12.45 -16.14
N LYS A 193 -21.03 13.31 -15.46
CA LYS A 193 -19.70 12.96 -14.93
C LYS A 193 -19.84 12.29 -13.58
N CYS A 194 -19.04 11.27 -13.29
CA CYS A 194 -18.98 10.76 -11.92
C CYS A 194 -18.24 11.73 -11.02
N VAL A 195 -18.83 11.93 -9.85
CA VAL A 195 -18.37 12.85 -8.82
C VAL A 195 -18.19 12.06 -7.54
N ILE A 196 -17.05 12.28 -6.89
CA ILE A 196 -16.68 11.71 -5.61
C ILE A 196 -16.30 12.88 -4.70
N GLY A 197 -17.02 13.05 -3.60
CA GLY A 197 -16.80 14.22 -2.74
C GLY A 197 -17.64 14.24 -1.49
N LYS A 198 -17.28 15.13 -0.55
CA LYS A 198 -18.06 15.37 0.67
C LYS A 198 -19.37 16.12 0.38
N ASN A 199 -19.36 16.98 -0.63
CA ASN A 199 -20.51 17.82 -0.96
C ASN A 199 -21.52 17.03 -1.81
N THR A 200 -22.70 16.78 -1.24
CA THR A 200 -23.79 16.10 -1.97
C THR A 200 -24.44 16.99 -3.02
N ALA A 201 -24.27 18.32 -2.95
CA ALA A 201 -24.88 19.24 -3.91
C ALA A 201 -24.35 19.06 -5.34
N ASP A 202 -23.12 18.55 -5.48
CA ASP A 202 -22.49 18.29 -6.77
C ASP A 202 -22.95 16.95 -7.40
N ILE A 203 -23.76 16.18 -6.65
CA ILE A 203 -24.24 14.84 -7.01
C ILE A 203 -25.75 14.88 -7.19
N GLU A 204 -26.20 14.87 -8.44
CA GLU A 204 -27.64 14.81 -8.76
C GLU A 204 -28.20 13.42 -8.52
N ILE A 205 -27.44 12.38 -8.90
CA ILE A 205 -27.87 10.98 -8.76
C ILE A 205 -26.88 10.24 -7.86
N PRO A 206 -27.11 10.24 -6.54
CA PRO A 206 -26.23 9.53 -5.61
C PRO A 206 -26.38 8.01 -5.77
N ARG A 207 -25.24 7.29 -5.72
CA ARG A 207 -25.16 5.83 -5.92
C ARG A 207 -24.68 5.10 -4.70
N ALA A 208 -23.66 5.63 -4.04
CA ALA A 208 -23.15 5.11 -2.79
C ALA A 208 -22.69 6.22 -1.86
N GLN A 209 -22.68 5.87 -0.59
CA GLN A 209 -21.96 6.57 0.44
C GLN A 209 -20.64 5.84 0.70
N ILE A 210 -19.55 6.58 0.77
CA ILE A 210 -18.22 6.08 1.11
C ILE A 210 -17.98 6.46 2.57
N ARG A 211 -17.67 5.48 3.41
CA ARG A 211 -17.29 5.72 4.80
C ARG A 211 -15.89 5.22 5.06
N LYS A 212 -15.06 6.04 5.69
CA LYS A 212 -13.75 5.67 6.17
C LYS A 212 -13.82 5.44 7.67
N ASP A 213 -13.45 4.25 8.11
CA ASP A 213 -13.31 3.90 9.52
C ASP A 213 -11.90 3.37 9.81
N TRP A 214 -11.67 2.91 11.05
CA TRP A 214 -10.38 2.35 11.49
C TRP A 214 -10.01 1.08 10.73
N SER A 215 -10.98 0.39 10.14
CA SER A 215 -10.76 -0.84 9.39
C SER A 215 -10.41 -0.54 7.93
N GLY A 216 -10.91 0.55 7.34
CA GLY A 216 -10.56 0.94 5.99
C GLY A 216 -11.66 1.80 5.34
N VAL A 217 -11.84 1.65 4.03
CA VAL A 217 -12.88 2.34 3.28
C VAL A 217 -13.99 1.36 2.93
N VAL A 218 -15.22 1.69 3.32
CA VAL A 218 -16.42 0.88 3.11
C VAL A 218 -17.37 1.63 2.19
N LEU A 219 -17.82 0.95 1.14
CA LEU A 219 -18.80 1.45 0.19
C LEU A 219 -20.21 0.95 0.56
N TYR A 220 -21.12 1.88 0.78
CA TYR A 220 -22.53 1.62 1.10
C TYR A 220 -23.40 1.94 -0.12
N PRO A 221 -23.92 0.93 -0.85
CA PRO A 221 -24.82 1.18 -1.97
C PRO A 221 -26.15 1.77 -1.46
N LEU A 222 -26.62 2.85 -2.07
CA LEU A 222 -27.88 3.51 -1.68
C LEU A 222 -29.12 2.86 -2.32
N GLN A 223 -28.91 2.17 -3.43
CA GLN A 223 -29.96 1.44 -4.15
C GLN A 223 -29.38 0.11 -4.62
N THR A 224 -30.20 -0.93 -4.61
CA THR A 224 -29.86 -2.22 -5.21
C THR A 224 -29.59 -2.02 -6.71
N GLU A 225 -28.55 -2.68 -7.24
CA GLU A 225 -28.13 -2.56 -8.65
C GLU A 225 -27.64 -1.17 -9.07
N ALA A 226 -27.27 -0.29 -8.13
CA ALA A 226 -26.67 1.00 -8.46
C ALA A 226 -25.19 0.90 -8.88
N ILE A 227 -24.49 -0.12 -8.39
CA ILE A 227 -23.04 -0.28 -8.51
C ILE A 227 -22.72 -1.74 -8.80
N ARG A 228 -21.79 -1.96 -9.74
CA ARG A 228 -21.07 -3.23 -9.85
C ARG A 228 -19.68 -3.07 -9.25
N LEU A 229 -19.31 -4.01 -8.39
CA LEU A 229 -17.97 -4.15 -7.82
C LEU A 229 -17.37 -5.45 -8.37
N ASN A 230 -16.21 -5.38 -9.03
CA ASN A 230 -15.52 -6.54 -9.60
C ASN A 230 -16.43 -7.45 -10.47
N SER A 231 -17.34 -6.83 -11.24
CA SER A 231 -18.36 -7.48 -12.09
C SER A 231 -19.60 -8.02 -11.38
N GLU A 232 -19.67 -7.96 -10.05
CA GLU A 232 -20.83 -8.39 -9.26
C GLU A 232 -21.70 -7.21 -8.85
N MET A 233 -23.02 -7.40 -8.79
CA MET A 233 -23.93 -6.36 -8.31
C MET A 233 -23.79 -6.19 -6.81
N LEU A 234 -23.52 -4.96 -6.38
CA LEU A 234 -23.37 -4.66 -4.96
C LEU A 234 -24.73 -4.31 -4.34
N SER A 235 -25.21 -5.18 -3.45
CA SER A 235 -26.47 -5.01 -2.72
C SER A 235 -26.27 -4.67 -1.24
N GLU A 236 -25.12 -4.99 -0.67
CA GLU A 236 -24.78 -4.79 0.74
C GLU A 236 -23.50 -3.94 0.88
N PRO A 237 -23.26 -3.33 2.06
CA PRO A 237 -22.01 -2.61 2.31
C PRO A 237 -20.79 -3.51 2.11
N HIS A 238 -19.75 -3.00 1.47
CA HIS A 238 -18.54 -3.75 1.18
C HIS A 238 -17.29 -2.95 1.49
N ARG A 239 -16.35 -3.58 2.19
CA ARG A 239 -15.04 -2.99 2.46
C ARG A 239 -14.19 -3.12 1.20
N LEU A 240 -13.81 -1.98 0.64
CA LEU A 240 -12.99 -1.92 -0.55
C LEU A 240 -11.57 -2.39 -0.26
N LYS A 241 -10.97 -3.06 -1.24
CA LYS A 241 -9.58 -3.53 -1.25
C LYS A 241 -8.84 -2.91 -2.43
N ASN A 242 -7.52 -2.85 -2.34
CA ASN A 242 -6.71 -2.33 -3.45
C ASN A 242 -7.05 -3.02 -4.79
N ASP A 243 -7.14 -2.21 -5.83
CA ASP A 243 -7.51 -2.56 -7.22
C ASP A 243 -8.97 -2.99 -7.43
N ASP A 244 -9.83 -2.84 -6.42
CA ASP A 244 -11.27 -3.02 -6.59
C ASP A 244 -11.81 -2.11 -7.69
N HIS A 245 -12.57 -2.71 -8.61
CA HIS A 245 -13.10 -2.04 -9.79
C HIS A 245 -14.59 -1.78 -9.64
N LEU A 246 -14.97 -0.51 -9.64
CA LEU A 246 -16.35 -0.05 -9.52
C LEU A 246 -16.88 0.44 -10.88
N ILE A 247 -18.13 0.07 -11.17
CA ILE A 247 -18.90 0.60 -12.30
C ILE A 247 -20.21 1.14 -11.75
N LEU A 248 -20.45 2.43 -11.94
CA LEU A 248 -21.72 3.06 -11.60
C LEU A 248 -22.74 2.78 -12.70
N LEU A 249 -23.90 2.27 -12.33
CA LEU A 249 -24.97 1.99 -13.27
C LEU A 249 -25.88 3.21 -13.41
N ALA A 250 -26.34 3.46 -14.63
CA ALA A 250 -27.30 4.51 -14.94
C ALA A 250 -28.70 4.19 -14.38
N LYS A 251 -29.48 5.21 -14.03
CA LYS A 251 -30.89 5.03 -13.65
C LYS A 251 -31.67 5.22 -14.95
N ASN A 252 -32.06 4.12 -15.59
CA ASN A 252 -32.92 4.07 -16.78
C ASN A 252 -32.44 4.90 -17.99
N ASN A 253 -31.85 4.25 -19.01
CA ASN A 253 -31.67 4.76 -20.37
C ASN A 253 -30.94 6.11 -20.58
N ALA A 254 -30.37 6.73 -19.56
CA ALA A 254 -29.47 7.85 -19.77
C ALA A 254 -28.17 7.34 -20.41
N GLN A 255 -27.78 7.97 -21.53
CA GLN A 255 -26.46 7.84 -22.15
C GLN A 255 -25.40 8.36 -21.18
N PHE A 256 -25.08 7.60 -20.15
CA PHE A 256 -23.85 7.79 -19.39
C PHE A 256 -22.82 6.83 -19.97
N ASP A 257 -21.62 7.34 -20.21
CA ASP A 257 -20.58 6.63 -20.95
C ASP A 257 -20.31 5.26 -20.32
N LYS A 258 -20.63 4.20 -21.07
CA LYS A 258 -20.44 2.80 -20.67
C LYS A 258 -18.96 2.42 -20.47
N THR A 259 -18.05 3.34 -20.75
CA THR A 259 -16.59 3.16 -20.76
C THR A 259 -15.90 3.72 -19.51
N MET A 260 -16.65 4.32 -18.59
CA MET A 260 -16.06 4.88 -17.37
C MET A 260 -15.62 3.78 -16.39
N SER A 261 -14.37 3.82 -15.97
CA SER A 261 -13.82 2.89 -14.97
C SER A 261 -13.42 3.63 -13.70
N ILE A 262 -13.73 3.04 -12.55
CA ILE A 262 -13.35 3.57 -11.24
C ILE A 262 -12.57 2.48 -10.53
N LYS A 263 -11.34 2.76 -10.13
CA LYS A 263 -10.51 1.84 -9.36
C LYS A 263 -10.20 2.42 -7.99
N PHE A 264 -10.29 1.60 -6.96
CA PHE A 264 -9.92 1.99 -5.61
C PHE A 264 -8.47 1.58 -5.32
N HIS A 265 -7.73 2.47 -4.66
CA HIS A 265 -6.36 2.24 -4.26
C HIS A 265 -6.18 2.49 -2.77
N GLU A 266 -5.56 1.52 -2.10
CA GLU A 266 -5.15 1.65 -0.71
C GLU A 266 -3.76 2.32 -0.63
N PRO A 267 -3.46 3.02 0.48
CA PRO A 267 -2.11 3.46 0.78
C PRO A 267 -1.13 2.30 0.65
N THR A 268 0.00 2.54 0.00
CA THR A 268 1.08 1.57 -0.17
C THR A 268 1.58 1.07 1.19
N ALA A 269 1.56 1.92 2.21
CA ALA A 269 1.79 1.53 3.61
C ALA A 269 1.01 0.28 4.05
N LEU A 270 -0.28 0.21 3.72
CA LEU A 270 -1.14 -0.91 4.09
C LEU A 270 -0.82 -2.16 3.27
N LEU A 271 -0.49 -2.00 1.99
CA LEU A 271 -0.09 -3.11 1.12
C LEU A 271 1.25 -3.73 1.54
N VAL A 272 2.18 -2.88 1.97
CA VAL A 272 3.46 -3.30 2.53
C VAL A 272 3.24 -4.02 3.86
N LEU A 273 2.37 -3.51 4.74
CA LEU A 273 2.02 -4.21 5.98
C LEU A 273 1.37 -5.58 5.73
N ASP A 274 0.40 -5.68 4.81
CA ASP A 274 -0.28 -6.93 4.48
C ASP A 274 0.66 -7.97 3.83
N SER A 275 1.73 -7.52 3.18
CA SER A 275 2.75 -8.40 2.59
C SER A 275 3.83 -8.84 3.58
N ILE A 276 4.07 -8.06 4.64
CA ILE A 276 5.02 -8.39 5.71
C ILE A 276 4.36 -9.24 6.81
N LEU A 277 3.06 -9.05 7.05
CA LEU A 277 2.33 -9.81 8.07
C LEU A 277 2.14 -11.27 7.62
N PRO A 278 2.42 -12.25 8.50
CA PRO A 278 2.17 -13.66 8.20
C PRO A 278 0.66 -13.86 7.95
N LYS A 279 0.33 -14.37 6.75
CA LYS A 279 -1.06 -14.64 6.30
C LYS A 279 -1.79 -15.66 7.18
N GLU A 280 -1.05 -16.43 7.97
CA GLU A 280 -1.60 -17.37 8.95
C GLU A 280 -1.09 -16.98 10.33
N LEU A 281 -2.01 -16.51 11.17
CA LEU A 281 -1.76 -16.47 12.61
C LEU A 281 -1.49 -17.91 13.06
N PRO A 282 -0.45 -18.16 13.88
CA PRO A 282 -0.23 -19.49 14.43
C PRO A 282 -1.52 -19.91 15.14
N PRO A 283 -1.96 -21.18 14.97
CA PRO A 283 -3.18 -21.66 15.59
C PRO A 283 -3.12 -21.34 17.09
N PRO A 284 -4.24 -20.85 17.67
CA PRO A 284 -4.25 -20.46 19.08
C PRO A 284 -3.72 -21.62 19.91
N VAL A 285 -2.65 -21.36 20.65
CA VAL A 285 -2.14 -22.33 21.63
C VAL A 285 -3.28 -22.51 22.62
N LEU A 286 -3.98 -23.65 22.52
CA LEU A 286 -4.94 -24.08 23.52
C LEU A 286 -4.16 -24.23 24.83
N VAL A 287 -4.18 -23.17 25.64
CA VAL A 287 -3.78 -23.25 27.03
C VAL A 287 -4.77 -24.24 27.64
N LYS A 288 -4.32 -25.48 27.83
CA LYS A 288 -5.05 -26.50 28.58
C LYS A 288 -5.38 -25.88 29.91
N THR A 289 -6.63 -25.46 30.05
CA THR A 289 -7.16 -24.89 31.28
C THR A 289 -6.96 -25.93 32.38
N ALA A 290 -6.58 -25.48 33.57
CA ALA A 290 -6.25 -26.27 34.75
C ALA A 290 -7.43 -27.12 35.31
N SER A 291 -8.43 -27.43 34.50
CA SER A 291 -9.59 -28.24 34.84
C SER A 291 -9.33 -29.75 34.66
N GLN A 292 -8.28 -30.16 33.95
CA GLN A 292 -7.92 -31.59 33.78
C GLN A 292 -7.06 -32.18 34.92
N ILE A 293 -6.68 -31.40 35.93
CA ILE A 293 -5.96 -31.90 37.11
C ILE A 293 -6.93 -32.37 38.22
N ALA A 294 -8.21 -31.99 38.14
CA ALA A 294 -9.21 -32.36 39.14
C ALA A 294 -9.80 -33.78 38.96
N ASP A 295 -9.80 -34.33 37.73
CA ASP A 295 -10.45 -35.63 37.45
C ASP A 295 -9.54 -36.86 37.67
N ASN A 296 -8.24 -36.67 37.90
CA ASN A 296 -7.30 -37.78 38.14
C ASN A 296 -7.08 -38.12 39.63
N ARG A 297 -7.89 -37.58 40.55
CA ARG A 297 -7.83 -37.94 41.99
C ARG A 297 -9.05 -38.71 42.52
N LEU A 298 -10.02 -39.05 41.67
CA LEU A 298 -11.21 -39.83 42.03
C LEU A 298 -11.40 -41.00 41.07
N LYS A 299 -10.41 -41.90 40.97
CA LYS A 299 -10.56 -43.24 40.36
C LYS A 299 -9.35 -44.13 40.68
N SER A 300 -9.08 -44.34 41.97
CA SER A 300 -8.32 -45.50 42.43
C SER A 300 -9.12 -46.14 43.56
N ASN A 301 -9.98 -47.10 43.19
CA ASN A 301 -10.48 -48.23 43.99
C ASN A 301 -11.79 -48.73 43.37
N ALA A 302 -11.70 -49.62 42.39
CA ALA A 302 -12.69 -50.68 42.14
C ALA A 302 -12.15 -51.61 41.04
N ASP A 303 -11.60 -52.70 41.54
CA ASP A 303 -11.49 -54.06 41.00
C ASP A 303 -12.39 -54.45 39.80
N GLY A 304 -11.83 -55.30 38.92
CA GLY A 304 -12.57 -56.33 38.17
C GLY A 304 -12.93 -56.07 36.69
N GLY A 305 -12.36 -56.88 35.79
CA GLY A 305 -13.14 -57.48 34.68
C GLY A 305 -12.86 -57.02 33.24
N GLU A 306 -12.07 -57.83 32.53
CA GLU A 306 -12.23 -58.31 31.13
C GLU A 306 -12.79 -57.41 29.99
N ALA A 307 -11.97 -57.39 28.93
CA ALA A 307 -12.31 -57.73 27.53
C ALA A 307 -13.12 -56.74 26.63
N ASP A 308 -12.37 -56.22 25.66
CA ASP A 308 -12.61 -56.37 24.22
C ASP A 308 -13.45 -55.30 23.45
N ARG A 309 -12.93 -55.06 22.24
CA ARG A 309 -13.53 -54.49 21.01
C ARG A 309 -13.74 -52.99 20.80
N GLN A 310 -12.90 -52.51 19.87
CA GLN A 310 -13.17 -51.52 18.81
C GLN A 310 -14.64 -51.51 18.32
N THR A 311 -15.20 -50.31 18.08
CA THR A 311 -15.89 -50.03 16.80
C THR A 311 -15.98 -48.53 16.52
N ILE A 312 -15.55 -48.17 15.31
CA ILE A 312 -15.78 -46.90 14.64
C ILE A 312 -17.23 -46.88 14.15
N HIS A 313 -17.99 -45.80 14.39
CA HIS A 313 -19.11 -45.43 13.54
C HIS A 313 -19.29 -43.91 13.49
N SER A 314 -19.02 -43.34 12.32
CA SER A 314 -19.58 -42.08 11.86
C SER A 314 -21.10 -42.20 11.71
N THR A 315 -21.77 -41.07 11.98
CA THR A 315 -22.84 -40.42 11.19
C THR A 315 -23.98 -39.97 12.09
N ALA A 316 -24.16 -38.66 12.24
CA ALA A 316 -25.49 -38.03 12.24
C ALA A 316 -25.36 -36.51 12.12
N GLN A 317 -25.88 -36.00 11.01
CA GLN A 317 -26.25 -34.61 10.82
C GLN A 317 -27.17 -34.14 11.96
N GLN A 318 -26.93 -32.92 12.46
CA GLN A 318 -27.99 -32.13 13.09
C GLN A 318 -28.11 -30.80 12.37
N SER A 319 -29.18 -30.71 11.59
CA SER A 319 -29.84 -29.48 11.19
C SER A 319 -30.66 -28.91 12.37
N ILE A 320 -31.07 -27.64 12.20
CA ILE A 320 -31.97 -26.82 13.06
C ILE A 320 -31.19 -26.07 14.15
N SER A 321 -31.08 -24.73 14.10
CA SER A 321 -32.18 -23.83 14.47
C SER A 321 -31.89 -22.37 14.09
N ARG A 322 -32.81 -21.75 13.35
CA ARG A 322 -32.97 -20.29 13.26
C ARG A 322 -33.29 -19.74 14.67
N GLY A 323 -32.30 -19.14 15.31
CA GLY A 323 -32.47 -18.34 16.52
C GLY A 323 -31.85 -16.96 16.32
N LYS A 324 -32.65 -15.90 16.46
CA LYS A 324 -32.21 -14.50 16.50
C LYS A 324 -30.94 -14.37 17.35
N SER A 325 -29.82 -14.00 16.74
CA SER A 325 -28.57 -13.70 17.42
C SER A 325 -28.76 -12.43 18.26
N ARG A 326 -29.00 -12.61 19.56
CA ARG A 326 -28.79 -11.56 20.56
C ARG A 326 -27.28 -11.42 20.73
N ILE A 327 -26.72 -10.31 20.23
CA ILE A 327 -25.27 -10.01 20.25
C ILE A 327 -24.77 -9.61 21.66
N PHE A 328 -25.65 -9.44 22.64
CA PHE A 328 -25.30 -9.14 24.04
C PHE A 328 -25.26 -10.38 24.95
N GLY A 329 -24.54 -11.43 24.54
CA GLY A 329 -24.40 -12.66 25.33
C GLY A 329 -23.08 -12.83 26.08
N TYR A 330 -22.09 -11.96 25.86
CA TYR A 330 -20.70 -12.21 26.26
C TYR A 330 -20.19 -11.40 27.45
N PHE A 331 -20.95 -10.44 27.96
CA PHE A 331 -20.54 -9.66 29.13
C PHE A 331 -21.53 -9.84 30.26
N THR A 332 -21.04 -10.34 31.39
CA THR A 332 -21.78 -10.31 32.64
C THR A 332 -21.99 -8.85 33.06
N LEU A 333 -23.13 -8.54 33.71
CA LEU A 333 -23.43 -7.18 34.19
C LEU A 333 -22.29 -6.59 35.05
N THR A 334 -21.58 -7.47 35.75
CA THR A 334 -20.36 -7.20 36.51
C THR A 334 -19.20 -6.71 35.66
N GLU A 335 -18.94 -7.29 34.49
CA GLU A 335 -17.86 -6.83 33.60
C GLU A 335 -18.15 -5.45 33.02
N ILE A 336 -19.41 -5.18 32.66
CA ILE A 336 -19.83 -3.86 32.18
C ILE A 336 -19.66 -2.80 33.28
N MET A 337 -20.04 -3.13 34.53
CA MET A 337 -19.84 -2.25 35.69
C MET A 337 -18.34 -1.96 35.94
N VAL A 338 -17.47 -2.98 35.85
CA VAL A 338 -16.03 -2.82 36.05
C VAL A 338 -15.40 -1.99 34.93
N MET A 339 -15.77 -2.23 33.67
CA MET A 339 -15.28 -1.42 32.54
C MET A 339 -15.71 0.04 32.65
N THR A 340 -16.95 0.29 33.06
CA THR A 340 -17.50 1.64 33.22
C THR A 340 -16.83 2.37 34.40
N ALA A 341 -16.62 1.69 35.52
CA ALA A 341 -15.90 2.28 36.66
C ALA A 341 -14.43 2.57 36.30
N GLY A 342 -13.76 1.66 35.60
CA GLY A 342 -12.37 1.83 35.16
C GLY A 342 -12.19 3.02 34.20
N THR A 343 -13.10 3.17 33.23
CA THR A 343 -13.07 4.33 32.31
C THR A 343 -13.35 5.64 33.03
N LEU A 344 -14.28 5.66 33.98
CA LEU A 344 -14.61 6.86 34.75
C LEU A 344 -13.43 7.31 35.63
N ILE A 345 -12.76 6.37 36.30
CA ILE A 345 -11.56 6.67 37.10
C ILE A 345 -10.43 7.19 36.19
N ALA A 346 -10.20 6.55 35.04
CA ALA A 346 -9.18 6.99 34.09
C ALA A 346 -9.46 8.42 33.56
N SER A 347 -10.71 8.74 33.23
CA SER A 347 -11.10 10.09 32.82
C SER A 347 -10.88 11.12 33.91
N VAL A 348 -11.16 10.79 35.18
CA VAL A 348 -10.90 11.69 36.31
C VAL A 348 -9.40 11.94 36.48
N ILE A 349 -8.57 10.90 36.38
CA ILE A 349 -7.11 11.05 36.47
C ILE A 349 -6.58 11.95 35.34
N ILE A 350 -7.03 11.74 34.10
CA ILE A 350 -6.64 12.57 32.95
C ILE A 350 -7.04 14.03 33.17
N PHE A 351 -8.26 14.27 33.68
CA PHE A 351 -8.73 15.61 34.01
C PHE A 351 -7.84 16.29 35.05
N PHE A 352 -7.48 15.59 36.12
CA PHE A 352 -6.56 16.13 37.13
C PHE A 352 -5.15 16.40 36.59
N VAL A 353 -4.63 15.55 35.70
CA VAL A 353 -3.34 15.79 35.07
C VAL A 353 -3.39 17.03 34.19
N LEU A 354 -4.45 17.23 33.41
CA LEU A 354 -4.60 18.38 32.52
C LEU A 354 -4.89 19.70 33.25
N GLU A 355 -5.44 19.66 34.47
CA GLU A 355 -5.74 20.88 35.23
C GLU A 355 -4.58 21.32 36.13
N TYR A 356 -3.69 20.41 36.52
CA TYR A 356 -2.60 20.67 37.47
C TYR A 356 -1.18 20.61 36.87
N PHE A 357 -1.05 20.22 35.59
CA PHE A 357 0.15 20.39 34.77
C PHE A 357 -0.19 21.27 33.56
#